data_AF-A0A8J6KZQ7-F1
#
_entry.id   AF-A0A8J6KZQ7-F1
#
_cell.length_a   1.000
_cell.length_b   1.000
_cell.length_c   1.000
_cell.angle_alpha   90.00
_cell.angle_beta   90.00
_cell.angle_gamma   90.00
#
_symmetry.space_group_name_H-M   'P 1'
#
loop_
_entity.id
_entity.type
_entity.pdbx_description
1 polymer ?
#
loop_
_entity_poly.entity_id
_entity_poly.type
_entity_poly.pdbx_seq_one_letter_code
_entity_poly.pdbx_strand_id
1 'polypeptide(L)'
;MKQGVLTHGRVHLLLSKGHSCYTPRRTGERKHKSVRGCIVDANLSVLNLVIVKKGEKNIPGLTDTTVPCRLGPERTSRIRKLFLFNLSKEDDVCQYVVRKPLNKEGKKPRTKAPKIQRLVTPRVLQHKRRRIALKKQ
;
A
#
# COMPACT_ATOMS: atom_id res chain seq x y z
N MET A 1 -14.16 -16.49 -1.04
CA MET A 1 -13.70 -17.43 0.01
C MET A 1 -13.15 -16.62 1.17
N LYS A 2 -13.25 -17.11 2.40
CA LYS A 2 -12.76 -16.41 3.60
C LYS A 2 -11.89 -17.32 4.45
N GLN A 3 -10.69 -16.85 4.77
CA GLN A 3 -9.77 -17.54 5.67
C GLN A 3 -10.41 -17.74 7.05
N GLY A 4 -10.22 -18.94 7.63
CA GLY A 4 -10.73 -19.30 8.95
C GLY A 4 -12.15 -19.88 8.96
N VAL A 5 -12.79 -20.02 7.80
CA VAL A 5 -14.08 -20.72 7.67
C VAL A 5 -13.81 -22.13 7.17
N LEU A 6 -13.70 -23.09 8.09
CA LEU A 6 -13.24 -24.46 7.87
C LEU A 6 -14.32 -25.36 7.26
N THR A 7 -14.99 -24.89 6.21
CA THR A 7 -16.02 -25.63 5.47
C THR A 7 -15.78 -25.49 3.97
N HIS A 8 -16.20 -26.47 3.17
CA HIS A 8 -16.17 -26.36 1.70
C HIS A 8 -17.34 -25.53 1.15
N GLY A 9 -18.48 -25.58 1.85
CA GLY A 9 -19.72 -24.88 1.49
C GLY A 9 -19.75 -23.38 1.81
N ARG A 10 -20.94 -22.79 1.68
CA ARG A 10 -21.22 -21.40 2.07
C ARG A 10 -21.87 -21.36 3.45
N VAL A 11 -21.43 -20.41 4.26
CA VAL A 11 -22.01 -20.11 5.58
C VAL A 11 -22.39 -18.64 5.64
N HIS A 12 -23.35 -18.31 6.48
CA HIS A 12 -23.66 -16.91 6.74
C HIS A 12 -22.94 -16.44 8.00
N LEU A 13 -22.26 -15.31 7.92
CA LEU A 13 -21.49 -14.73 9.02
C LEU A 13 -21.88 -13.27 9.22
N LEU A 14 -21.88 -12.82 10.47
CA LEU A 14 -22.09 -11.42 10.83
C LEU A 14 -20.78 -10.65 10.68
N LEU A 15 -20.60 -9.96 9.55
CA LEU A 15 -19.38 -9.23 9.22
C LEU A 15 -19.46 -7.78 9.69
N SER A 16 -18.39 -7.31 10.34
CA SER A 16 -18.13 -5.92 10.74
C SER A 16 -16.99 -5.28 9.90
N LYS A 17 -16.67 -4.03 10.20
CA LYS A 17 -15.57 -3.29 9.56
C LYS A 17 -14.21 -4.01 9.76
N GLY A 18 -13.46 -4.17 8.67
CA GLY A 18 -12.12 -4.77 8.69
C GLY A 18 -12.10 -6.26 8.35
N HIS A 19 -13.24 -6.94 8.37
CA HIS A 19 -13.31 -8.31 7.84
C HIS A 19 -13.28 -8.32 6.31
N SER A 20 -12.60 -9.32 5.75
CA SER A 20 -12.69 -9.65 4.32
C SER A 20 -14.12 -9.99 3.89
N CYS A 21 -14.43 -9.74 2.61
CA CYS A 21 -15.72 -9.97 1.95
C CYS A 21 -16.86 -8.99 2.29
N TYR A 22 -16.59 -7.94 3.09
CA TYR A 22 -17.57 -6.89 3.40
C TYR A 22 -16.93 -5.53 3.60
N THR A 23 -17.58 -4.49 3.07
CA THR A 23 -17.24 -3.09 3.29
C THR A 23 -18.50 -2.40 3.83
N PRO A 24 -18.50 -1.93 5.09
CA PRO A 24 -19.67 -1.28 5.69
C PRO A 24 -19.96 0.06 5.00
N ARG A 25 -21.25 0.42 4.90
CA ARG A 25 -21.68 1.72 4.34
C ARG A 25 -21.74 2.80 5.40
N ARG A 26 -22.06 2.42 6.65
CA ARG A 26 -22.08 3.31 7.81
C ARG A 26 -21.08 2.87 8.87
N THR A 27 -20.66 3.81 9.71
CA THR A 27 -19.83 3.50 10.88
C THR A 27 -20.61 2.63 11.87
N GLY A 28 -19.98 1.57 12.36
CA GLY A 28 -20.61 0.63 13.30
C GLY A 28 -21.54 -0.42 12.66
N GLU A 29 -21.80 -0.34 11.35
CA GLU A 29 -22.66 -1.30 10.66
C GLU A 29 -22.05 -2.72 10.68
N ARG A 30 -22.89 -3.70 11.02
CA ARG A 30 -22.61 -5.13 10.88
C ARG A 30 -23.67 -5.74 9.98
N LYS A 31 -23.26 -6.65 9.09
CA LYS A 31 -24.19 -7.29 8.15
C LYS A 31 -23.96 -8.79 8.06
N HIS A 32 -25.05 -9.54 8.16
CA HIS A 32 -25.04 -10.98 7.93
C HIS A 32 -24.93 -11.24 6.42
N LYS A 33 -23.86 -11.91 5.98
CA LYS A 33 -23.62 -12.21 4.56
C LYS A 33 -23.20 -13.66 4.37
N SER A 34 -23.66 -14.26 3.29
CA SER A 34 -23.17 -15.55 2.81
C SER A 34 -21.73 -15.44 2.33
N VAL A 35 -20.87 -16.32 2.79
CA VAL A 35 -19.45 -16.38 2.45
C VAL A 35 -19.06 -17.84 2.25
N ARG A 36 -18.33 -18.12 1.17
CA ARG A 36 -17.74 -19.45 0.94
C ARG A 36 -16.55 -19.69 1.86
N GLY A 37 -16.42 -20.89 2.40
CA GLY A 37 -15.30 -21.27 3.26
C GLY A 37 -13.96 -21.35 2.53
N CYS A 38 -12.90 -21.69 3.28
CA CYS A 38 -11.53 -21.72 2.77
C CYS A 38 -11.12 -23.06 2.16
N ILE A 39 -11.89 -24.14 2.38
CA ILE A 39 -11.59 -25.46 1.80
C ILE A 39 -11.94 -25.43 0.31
N VAL A 40 -10.99 -25.87 -0.51
CA VAL A 40 -11.11 -25.94 -1.96
C VAL A 40 -11.93 -27.17 -2.35
N ASP A 41 -12.84 -27.01 -3.30
CA ASP A 41 -13.73 -28.04 -3.83
C ASP A 41 -13.92 -27.78 -5.34
N ALA A 42 -14.31 -28.80 -6.10
CA ALA A 42 -14.54 -28.73 -7.55
C ALA A 42 -15.59 -27.67 -7.94
N ASN A 43 -16.47 -27.33 -7.02
CA ASN A 43 -17.55 -26.36 -7.22
C ASN A 43 -17.08 -24.89 -7.29
N LEU A 44 -15.82 -24.58 -7.65
CA LEU A 44 -15.27 -23.23 -7.75
C LEU A 44 -15.17 -22.77 -9.22
N SER A 45 -15.54 -21.52 -9.50
CA SER A 45 -15.39 -20.96 -10.85
C SER A 45 -13.98 -20.46 -11.15
N VAL A 46 -13.30 -19.88 -10.14
CA VAL A 46 -11.96 -19.30 -10.27
C VAL A 46 -11.18 -19.55 -8.99
N LEU A 47 -9.91 -19.91 -9.11
CA LEU A 47 -8.97 -20.06 -7.99
C LEU A 47 -7.78 -19.13 -8.20
N ASN A 48 -7.53 -18.24 -7.24
CA ASN A 48 -6.42 -17.30 -7.28
C ASN A 48 -5.17 -17.95 -6.71
N LEU A 49 -4.10 -18.03 -7.51
CA LEU A 49 -2.80 -18.61 -7.12
C LEU A 49 -1.72 -17.52 -7.06
N VAL A 50 -0.76 -17.68 -6.15
CA VAL A 50 0.41 -16.81 -6.03
C VAL A 50 1.67 -17.67 -6.14
N ILE A 51 2.55 -17.34 -7.09
CA ILE A 51 3.82 -18.05 -7.30
C ILE A 51 4.83 -17.54 -6.25
N VAL A 52 5.32 -18.44 -5.40
CA VAL A 52 6.30 -18.11 -4.34
C VAL A 52 7.73 -18.41 -4.75
N LYS A 53 7.95 -19.43 -5.59
CA LYS A 53 9.25 -19.83 -6.11
C LYS A 53 9.18 -20.06 -7.62
N LYS A 54 10.21 -19.63 -8.33
CA LYS A 54 10.36 -19.82 -9.77
C LYS A 54 10.99 -21.20 -10.04
N GLY A 55 10.48 -21.92 -11.03
CA GLY A 55 11.10 -23.16 -11.52
C GLY A 55 12.23 -22.90 -12.52
N GLU A 56 12.71 -23.95 -13.18
CA GLU A 56 13.80 -23.87 -14.17
C GLU A 56 13.40 -23.08 -15.42
N LYS A 57 12.17 -23.32 -15.92
CA LYS A 57 11.67 -22.68 -17.14
C LYS A 57 10.88 -21.42 -16.82
N ASN A 58 11.04 -20.42 -17.67
CA ASN A 58 10.23 -19.21 -17.64
C ASN A 58 8.81 -19.49 -18.17
N ILE A 59 7.82 -18.80 -17.61
CA ILE A 59 6.43 -18.84 -18.04
C ILE A 59 6.13 -17.55 -18.84
N PRO A 60 5.71 -17.67 -20.11
CA PRO A 60 5.43 -16.52 -20.94
C PRO A 60 4.33 -15.65 -20.34
N GLY A 61 4.54 -14.33 -20.36
CA GLY A 61 3.58 -13.34 -19.86
C GLY A 61 3.49 -13.20 -18.34
N LEU A 62 4.09 -14.09 -17.55
CA LEU A 62 4.12 -14.00 -16.09
C LEU A 62 5.52 -13.69 -15.55
N THR A 63 6.52 -14.47 -15.93
CA THR A 63 7.89 -14.31 -15.40
C THR A 63 8.82 -13.52 -16.30
N ASP A 64 8.43 -13.31 -17.56
CA ASP A 64 9.30 -12.72 -18.58
C ASP A 64 9.35 -11.20 -18.51
N THR A 65 8.23 -10.58 -18.10
CA THR A 65 8.12 -9.14 -18.01
C THR A 65 8.13 -8.71 -16.55
N THR A 66 8.94 -7.71 -16.23
CA THR A 66 8.94 -7.10 -14.90
C THR A 66 8.23 -5.76 -14.99
N VAL A 67 7.09 -5.64 -14.31
CA VAL A 67 6.36 -4.38 -14.22
C VAL A 67 6.89 -3.61 -13.01
N PRO A 68 7.52 -2.43 -13.18
CA PRO A 68 8.07 -1.69 -12.06
C PRO A 68 6.95 -1.10 -11.17
N CYS A 69 7.27 -0.91 -9.88
CA CYS A 69 6.36 -0.22 -8.96
C CYS A 69 6.08 1.20 -9.45
N ARG A 70 4.80 1.53 -9.66
CA ARG A 70 4.38 2.82 -10.23
C ARG A 70 4.69 4.02 -9.33
N LEU A 71 4.70 3.84 -8.02
CA LEU A 71 4.85 4.91 -7.03
C LEU A 71 6.02 4.62 -6.10
N GLY A 72 6.84 5.65 -5.88
CA GLY A 72 7.89 5.63 -4.87
C GLY A 72 7.36 5.96 -3.46
N PRO A 73 8.23 5.85 -2.44
CA PRO A 73 7.88 6.20 -1.07
C PRO A 73 7.64 7.70 -0.88
N GLU A 74 6.63 8.05 -0.07
CA GLU A 74 6.28 9.46 0.25
C GLU A 74 6.78 9.92 1.63
N ARG A 75 6.90 9.00 2.60
CA ARG A 75 7.29 9.31 3.98
C ARG A 75 8.81 9.38 4.11
N THR A 76 9.35 10.39 4.81
CA THR A 76 10.80 10.59 5.00
C THR A 76 11.53 9.31 5.44
N SER A 77 11.00 8.58 6.44
CA SER A 77 11.62 7.35 6.93
C SER A 77 11.65 6.20 5.91
N ARG A 78 10.68 6.16 4.99
CA ARG A 78 10.62 5.14 3.92
C ARG A 78 11.54 5.50 2.75
N ILE A 79 11.72 6.79 2.47
CA ILE A 79 12.67 7.26 1.46
C ILE A 79 14.10 6.93 1.90
N ARG A 80 14.45 7.20 3.17
CA ARG A 80 15.77 6.85 3.73
C ARG A 80 16.08 5.35 3.69
N LYS A 81 15.08 4.51 3.96
CA LYS A 81 15.20 3.05 3.98
C LYS A 81 15.22 2.41 2.60
N LEU A 82 14.95 3.14 1.53
CA LEU A 82 14.90 2.55 0.21
C LEU A 82 16.32 2.08 -0.17
N PHE A 83 16.44 0.79 -0.50
CA PHE A 83 17.69 0.01 -0.56
C PHE A 83 18.81 0.64 -1.41
N LEU A 84 18.44 1.46 -2.39
CA LEU A 84 19.37 2.16 -3.28
C LEU A 84 20.05 3.39 -2.64
N PHE A 85 19.50 3.95 -1.56
CA PHE A 85 19.97 5.24 -1.03
C PHE A 85 20.62 5.16 0.36
N ASN A 86 20.34 4.11 1.16
CA ASN A 86 20.86 3.90 2.54
C ASN A 86 21.23 5.20 3.28
N LEU A 87 20.31 6.17 3.27
CA LEU A 87 20.64 7.54 3.68
C LEU A 87 20.84 7.60 5.18
N SER A 88 21.85 8.36 5.58
CA SER A 88 22.07 8.75 6.96
C SER A 88 20.97 9.71 7.45
N LYS A 89 21.02 10.09 8.73
CA LYS A 89 20.02 11.00 9.30
C LYS A 89 20.26 12.44 8.85
N GLU A 90 21.50 12.74 8.51
CA GLU A 90 22.05 14.04 8.15
C GLU A 90 21.71 14.40 6.70
N ASP A 91 21.51 13.39 5.85
CA ASP A 91 21.22 13.60 4.42
C ASP A 91 19.85 14.23 4.16
N ASP A 92 19.83 15.14 3.18
CA ASP A 92 18.60 15.77 2.70
C ASP A 92 17.82 14.83 1.78
N VAL A 93 16.68 14.36 2.30
CA VAL A 93 15.77 13.44 1.64
C VAL A 93 15.07 14.06 0.42
N CYS A 94 15.04 15.39 0.30
CA CYS A 94 14.30 16.08 -0.77
C CYS A 94 14.90 15.83 -2.16
N GLN A 95 16.20 15.57 -2.23
CA GLN A 95 16.92 15.35 -3.48
C GLN A 95 16.69 13.92 -4.02
N TYR A 96 16.45 12.95 -3.14
CA TYR A 96 16.34 11.52 -3.46
C TYR A 96 14.91 11.04 -3.73
N VAL A 97 13.95 11.95 -3.89
CA VAL A 97 12.57 11.58 -4.18
C VAL A 97 12.44 11.12 -5.63
N VAL A 98 11.89 9.91 -5.82
CA VAL A 98 11.57 9.38 -7.15
C VAL A 98 10.53 10.28 -7.83
N ARG A 99 10.93 10.87 -8.96
CA ARG A 99 10.06 11.72 -9.79
C ARG A 99 9.45 10.88 -10.90
N LYS A 100 8.15 11.04 -11.12
CA LYS A 100 7.44 10.40 -12.21
C LYS A 100 7.46 11.27 -13.47
N PRO A 101 8.01 10.80 -14.60
CA PRO A 101 7.86 11.49 -15.88
C PRO A 101 6.41 11.37 -16.38
N LEU A 102 5.88 12.48 -16.90
CA LEU A 102 4.57 12.58 -17.52
C LEU A 102 4.76 13.09 -18.95
N ASN A 103 4.76 12.15 -19.88
CA ASN A 103 4.80 12.42 -21.31
C ASN A 103 3.39 12.17 -21.84
N LYS A 104 2.67 13.25 -22.14
CA LYS A 104 1.33 13.18 -22.75
C LYS A 104 1.40 13.90 -24.09
N GLU A 105 0.86 13.29 -25.13
CA GLU A 105 0.77 13.87 -26.48
C GLU A 105 0.12 15.27 -26.42
N GLY A 106 0.72 16.22 -27.14
CA GLY A 106 0.30 17.62 -27.16
C GLY A 106 0.64 18.43 -25.90
N LYS A 107 1.34 17.87 -24.90
CA LYS A 107 1.79 18.60 -23.72
C LYS A 107 3.30 18.49 -23.54
N LYS A 108 3.91 19.57 -23.08
CA LYS A 108 5.34 19.57 -22.72
C LYS A 108 5.63 18.47 -21.69
N PRO A 109 6.74 17.73 -21.83
CA PRO A 109 7.12 16.71 -20.86
C PRO A 109 7.30 17.37 -19.49
N ARG A 110 6.72 16.78 -18.44
CA ARG A 110 6.80 17.29 -17.06
C ARG A 110 7.11 16.16 -16.10
N THR A 111 7.81 16.46 -15.02
CA THR A 111 8.01 15.51 -13.92
C THR A 111 7.16 15.91 -12.72
N LYS A 112 6.59 14.92 -12.02
CA LYS A 112 5.89 15.14 -10.74
C LYS A 112 6.56 14.36 -9.61
N ALA A 113 6.71 15.01 -8.47
CA ALA A 113 7.17 14.40 -7.23
C ALA A 113 6.03 14.41 -6.20
N PRO A 114 5.95 13.40 -5.31
CA PRO A 114 5.06 13.44 -4.16
C PRO A 114 5.53 14.49 -3.14
N LYS A 115 4.59 15.05 -2.38
CA LYS A 115 4.92 15.91 -1.23
C LYS A 115 5.44 15.03 -0.10
N ILE A 116 6.63 15.32 0.40
CA ILE A 116 7.24 14.50 1.45
C ILE A 116 6.49 14.66 2.77
N GLN A 117 6.08 13.54 3.36
CA GLN A 117 5.43 13.52 4.67
C GLN A 117 6.45 13.30 5.80
N ARG A 118 6.21 13.96 6.93
CA ARG A 118 7.03 13.86 8.17
C ARG A 118 8.46 14.39 8.02
N LEU A 119 8.68 15.32 7.09
CA LEU A 119 9.93 16.07 6.99
C LEU A 119 9.99 17.12 8.11
N VAL A 120 11.16 17.28 8.73
CA VAL A 120 11.41 18.36 9.68
C VAL A 120 11.64 19.65 8.88
N THR A 121 10.71 20.59 8.97
CA THR A 121 10.79 21.89 8.30
C THR A 121 10.88 23.03 9.32
N PRO A 122 11.38 24.22 8.94
CA PRO A 122 11.43 25.38 9.82
C PRO A 122 10.08 25.71 10.48
N ARG A 123 8.99 25.52 9.73
CA ARG A 123 7.61 25.69 10.23
C ARG A 123 7.26 24.71 11.35
N VAL A 124 7.65 23.43 11.21
CA VAL A 124 7.45 22.42 12.27
C VAL A 124 8.23 22.79 13.54
N LEU A 125 9.47 23.29 13.38
CA LEU A 125 10.29 23.75 14.50
C LEU A 125 9.67 24.98 15.18
N GLN A 126 9.16 25.95 14.41
CA GLN A 126 8.47 27.13 14.93
C GLN A 126 7.21 26.74 15.72
N HIS A 127 6.38 25.83 15.19
CA HIS A 127 5.21 25.32 15.91
C HIS A 127 5.61 24.62 17.23
N LYS A 128 6.73 23.89 17.25
CA LYS A 128 7.27 23.26 18.46
C LYS A 128 7.71 24.30 19.50
N ARG A 129 8.46 25.33 19.08
CA ARG A 129 8.88 26.46 19.95
C ARG A 129 7.68 27.18 20.55
N ARG A 130 6.69 27.54 19.73
CA ARG A 130 5.45 28.19 20.18
C ARG A 130 4.70 27.37 21.22
N ARG A 131 4.56 26.05 21.01
CA ARG A 131 3.91 25.16 21.98
C ARG A 131 4.62 25.14 23.34
N ILE A 132 5.96 25.17 23.34
CA ILE A 132 6.74 25.21 24.57
C ILE A 132 6.58 26.57 25.27
N ALA A 133 6.61 27.67 24.52
CA ALA A 133 6.41 29.01 25.07
C ALA A 133 5.04 29.16 25.76
N LEU A 134 3.96 28.66 25.13
CA LEU A 134 2.61 28.68 25.71
C LEU A 134 2.45 27.81 26.97
N LYS A 135 3.35 26.85 27.22
CA LYS A 135 3.34 26.04 28.45
C LYS A 135 4.16 26.65 29.59
N LYS A 136 5.04 27.60 29.26
CA LYS A 136 5.87 28.31 30.23
C LYS A 136 5.19 29.58 30.76
N GLN A 137 4.25 30.11 29.99
CA GLN A 137 3.24 31.06 30.48
C GLN A 137 2.29 30.33 31.42
#